data_AF-A0A935LBQ6-F1
#
_entry.id   AF-A0A935LBQ6-F1
#
_cell.length_a   1.000
_cell.length_b   1.000
_cell.length_c   1.000
_cell.angle_alpha   90.00
_cell.angle_beta   90.00
_cell.angle_gamma   90.00
#
_symmetry.space_group_name_H-M   'P 1'
#
loop_
_entity.id
_entity.type
_entity.pdbx_description
1 polymer ?
#
loop_
_entity_poly.entity_id
_entity_poly.type
_entity_poly.pdbx_seq_one_letter_code
_entity_poly.pdbx_strand_id
1 'polypeptide(L)'
;MHTHISLYLRDADFRLKKQDFPVRYTLKFMKESTLDNDDKHSDCVEIELSPTAFEALLNQGRALVPAAQAMLTSSQECASWREAAWPLYRLDDKEWQLLLREVTSDVLMHVLWLMKDVELARKVLSNFSGRAAACLTEDLIKHFAGKNPDEAPASQAQAAYGCLQEILNVLARLQAENQIAQWS
;
A
#
# COMPACT_ATOMS: atom_id res chain seq x y z
N MET A 1 30.63 2.29 32.60
CA MET A 1 29.58 1.46 33.23
C MET A 1 28.42 1.39 32.26
N HIS A 2 28.15 0.22 31.68
CA HIS A 2 26.97 0.02 30.84
C HIS A 2 25.87 -0.59 31.69
N THR A 3 24.85 0.20 31.99
CA THR A 3 23.66 -0.28 32.70
C THR A 3 22.87 -1.14 31.72
N HIS A 4 22.88 -2.46 31.94
CA HIS A 4 22.07 -3.39 31.16
C HIS A 4 20.67 -3.42 31.77
N ILE A 5 19.69 -2.82 31.09
CA ILE A 5 18.28 -2.91 31.48
C ILE A 5 17.65 -3.96 30.57
N SER A 6 17.30 -5.12 31.14
CA SER A 6 16.57 -6.17 30.43
C SER A 6 15.09 -6.09 30.80
N LEU A 7 14.26 -5.67 29.85
CA LEU A 7 12.80 -5.64 29.98
C LEU A 7 12.22 -6.97 29.47
N TYR A 8 11.65 -7.75 30.38
CA TYR A 8 10.88 -8.96 30.04
C TYR A 8 9.40 -8.61 30.02
N LEU A 9 8.86 -8.41 28.82
CA LEU A 9 7.45 -8.12 28.61
C LEU A 9 6.77 -9.36 28.03
N ARG A 10 5.82 -9.92 28.78
CA ARG A 10 4.95 -11.02 28.32
C ARG A 10 3.65 -10.40 27.84
N ASP A 11 3.29 -10.64 26.57
CA ASP A 11 2.06 -10.18 25.93
C ASP A 11 1.87 -8.64 25.99
N ALA A 12 2.91 -7.87 25.67
CA ALA A 12 2.83 -6.41 25.65
C ALA A 12 2.57 -5.86 24.25
N ASP A 13 1.59 -4.96 24.16
CA ASP A 13 1.42 -4.09 23.01
C ASP A 13 2.44 -2.96 23.05
N PHE A 14 2.89 -2.53 21.87
CA PHE A 14 3.74 -1.34 21.76
C PHE A 14 3.21 -0.32 20.76
N ARG A 15 3.52 0.94 21.03
CA ARG A 15 3.24 2.07 20.13
C ARG A 15 4.51 2.85 19.89
N LEU A 16 4.83 3.09 18.63
CA LEU A 16 5.91 3.97 18.21
C LEU A 16 5.33 5.35 17.85
N LYS A 17 5.86 6.41 18.46
CA LYS A 17 5.59 7.78 18.04
C LYS A 17 6.88 8.43 17.57
N LYS A 18 6.81 9.08 16.40
CA LYS A 18 7.87 9.95 15.90
C LYS A 18 7.47 11.40 16.15
N GLN A 19 8.38 12.18 16.74
CA GLN A 19 8.30 13.63 16.82
C GLN A 19 9.28 14.21 15.80
N ASP A 20 8.83 15.12 14.94
CA ASP A 20 9.65 15.61 13.82
C ASP A 20 10.68 16.69 14.21
N PHE A 21 10.51 17.40 15.34
CA PHE A 21 11.50 18.37 15.80
C PHE A 21 11.49 18.60 17.34
N PRO A 22 12.64 18.47 18.03
CA PRO A 22 13.82 17.72 17.56
C PRO A 22 13.43 16.27 17.30
N VAL A 23 14.07 15.59 16.34
CA VAL A 23 13.71 14.22 15.97
C VAL A 23 13.87 13.30 17.17
N ARG A 24 12.75 12.76 17.66
CA ARG A 24 12.70 11.82 18.79
C ARG A 24 11.74 10.69 18.49
N TYR A 25 12.10 9.50 18.92
CA TYR A 25 11.25 8.32 18.83
C TYR A 25 10.87 7.89 20.23
N THR A 26 9.58 7.76 20.49
CA THR A 26 9.08 7.26 21.77
C THR A 26 8.47 5.89 21.53
N LEU A 27 9.07 4.86 22.10
CA LEU A 27 8.46 3.53 22.22
C LEU A 27 7.70 3.46 23.54
N LYS A 28 6.40 3.24 23.45
CA LYS A 28 5.55 2.99 24.62
C LYS A 28 5.20 1.52 24.64
N PHE A 29 5.59 0.82 25.69
CA PHE A 29 5.13 -0.52 25.98
C PHE A 29 3.97 -0.43 26.96
N MET A 30 2.86 -1.07 26.62
CA MET A 30 1.65 -1.11 27.42
C MET A 30 1.40 -2.55 27.82
N LYS A 31 1.24 -2.79 29.11
CA LYS A 31 0.73 -4.05 29.61
C LYS A 31 -0.67 -3.83 30.16
N GLU A 32 -1.64 -4.54 29.61
CA GLU A 32 -2.96 -4.62 30.24
C GLU A 32 -2.84 -5.48 31.49
N SER A 33 -3.00 -4.86 32.66
CA SER A 33 -3.07 -5.58 33.92
C SER A 33 -4.48 -6.15 34.09
N THR A 34 -4.60 -7.47 34.02
CA THR A 34 -5.82 -8.22 34.35
C THR A 34 -5.92 -8.44 35.86
N LEU A 35 -5.96 -7.35 36.62
CA LEU A 35 -6.35 -7.40 38.03
C LEU A 35 -7.74 -6.80 38.16
N ASP A 36 -8.72 -7.69 38.38
CA ASP A 36 -10.06 -7.37 38.86
C ASP A 36 -9.94 -6.66 40.21
N ASN A 37 -9.93 -5.33 40.19
CA ASN A 37 -10.41 -4.43 41.25
C ASN A 37 -10.17 -2.98 40.80
N ASP A 38 -11.24 -2.34 40.31
CA ASP A 38 -11.59 -0.91 40.20
C ASP A 38 -10.56 0.23 40.02
N ASP A 39 -9.27 -0.04 39.82
CA ASP A 39 -8.28 0.94 39.40
C ASP A 39 -7.39 0.34 38.30
N LYS A 40 -7.73 0.64 37.04
CA LYS A 40 -6.93 0.25 35.87
C LYS A 40 -5.56 0.95 35.89
N HIS A 41 -4.58 0.37 36.56
CA HIS A 41 -3.19 0.73 36.37
C HIS A 41 -2.66 0.02 35.12
N SER A 42 -2.59 0.74 34.01
CA SER A 42 -1.82 0.32 32.84
C SER A 42 -0.35 0.62 33.12
N ASP A 43 0.45 -0.43 33.31
CA ASP A 43 1.89 -0.27 33.38
C ASP A 43 2.39 0.22 32.01
N CYS A 44 2.84 1.47 31.97
CA CYS A 44 3.38 2.09 30.77
C CYS A 44 4.87 2.32 30.96
N VAL A 45 5.67 1.71 30.09
CA VAL A 45 7.11 1.98 30.01
C VAL A 45 7.35 2.80 28.74
N GLU A 46 7.83 4.03 28.92
CA GLU A 46 8.20 4.93 27.82
C GLU A 46 9.72 4.96 27.66
N ILE A 47 10.19 4.64 26.46
CA ILE A 47 11.60 4.70 26.09
C ILE A 47 11.75 5.78 25.03
N GLU A 48 12.50 6.84 25.35
CA GLU A 48 12.96 7.80 24.36
C GLU A 48 14.21 7.28 23.66
N LEU A 49 14.15 7.16 22.35
CA LEU A 49 15.28 6.80 21.51
C LEU A 49 15.74 8.01 20.70
N SER A 50 17.07 8.20 20.68
CA SER A 50 17.72 9.05 19.68
C SER A 50 17.57 8.41 18.29
N PRO A 51 17.74 9.20 17.20
CA PRO A 51 17.73 8.65 15.84
C PRO A 51 18.72 7.50 15.64
N THR A 52 19.92 7.61 16.22
CA THR A 52 20.95 6.56 16.17
C THR A 52 20.56 5.28 16.92
N ALA A 53 19.92 5.42 18.08
CA ALA A 53 19.43 4.27 18.85
C ALA A 53 18.24 3.59 18.16
N PHE A 54 17.38 4.36 17.49
CA PHE A 54 16.28 3.83 16.69
C PHE A 54 16.77 3.06 15.46
N GLU A 55 17.76 3.58 14.73
CA GLU A 55 18.39 2.86 13.61
C GLU A 55 19.08 1.56 14.07
N ALA A 56 19.76 1.59 15.22
CA ALA A 56 20.34 0.39 15.82
C ALA A 56 19.27 -0.65 16.20
N LEU A 57 18.16 -0.20 16.80
CA LEU A 57 17.02 -1.04 17.12
C LEU A 57 16.40 -1.66 15.86
N LEU A 58 16.22 -0.88 14.79
CA LEU A 58 15.71 -1.38 13.50
C LEU A 58 16.62 -2.45 12.91
N ASN A 59 17.93 -2.22 12.91
CA ASN A 59 18.89 -3.17 12.36
C ASN A 59 18.98 -4.46 13.18
N GLN A 60 18.91 -4.37 14.51
CA GLN A 60 18.84 -5.55 15.39
C GLN A 60 17.50 -6.27 15.26
N GLY A 61 16.39 -5.53 15.17
CA GLY A 61 15.06 -6.09 14.93
C GLY A 61 14.98 -6.85 13.61
N ARG A 62 15.54 -6.29 12.53
CA ARG A 62 15.66 -6.98 11.23
C ARG A 62 16.47 -8.26 11.28
N ALA A 63 17.45 -8.34 12.18
CA ALA A 63 18.28 -9.54 12.37
C ALA A 63 17.59 -10.59 13.27
N LEU A 64 16.72 -10.16 14.19
CA LEU A 64 16.05 -11.01 15.19
C LEU A 64 14.66 -11.47 14.76
N VAL A 65 14.00 -10.71 13.91
CA VAL A 65 12.87 -11.20 13.12
C VAL A 65 13.52 -12.18 12.15
N PRO A 66 13.39 -13.53 12.32
CA PRO A 66 13.65 -14.40 11.18
C PRO A 66 12.87 -13.80 10.02
N ALA A 67 13.33 -13.92 8.78
CA ALA A 67 12.51 -13.59 7.63
C ALA A 67 11.24 -14.47 7.67
N ALA A 68 10.30 -14.15 8.56
CA ALA A 68 8.90 -14.37 8.43
C ALA A 68 8.62 -13.55 7.19
N GLN A 69 8.79 -14.21 6.05
CA GLN A 69 7.99 -13.98 4.89
C GLN A 69 6.57 -13.96 5.45
N ALA A 70 6.11 -12.77 5.86
CA ALA A 70 4.71 -12.51 6.03
C ALA A 70 4.20 -12.73 4.62
N MET A 71 3.82 -13.97 4.32
CA MET A 71 3.14 -14.30 3.09
C MET A 71 1.85 -13.53 3.19
N LEU A 72 1.82 -12.39 2.51
CA LEU A 72 0.62 -11.61 2.39
C LEU A 72 -0.42 -12.55 1.80
N THR A 73 -1.61 -12.56 2.39
CA THR A 73 -2.75 -13.22 1.75
C THR A 73 -3.01 -12.54 0.40
N SER A 74 -3.62 -13.25 -0.55
CA SER A 74 -3.94 -12.66 -1.87
C SER A 74 -4.70 -11.32 -1.74
N SER A 75 -5.57 -11.19 -0.74
CA SER A 75 -6.28 -9.94 -0.45
C SER A 75 -5.36 -8.80 0.03
N GLN A 76 -4.37 -9.11 0.88
CA GLN A 76 -3.39 -8.13 1.34
C GLN A 76 -2.43 -7.70 0.23
N GLU A 77 -2.04 -8.62 -0.65
CA GLU A 77 -1.24 -8.28 -1.84
C GLU A 77 -2.04 -7.35 -2.77
N CYS A 78 -3.28 -7.73 -3.12
CA CYS A 78 -4.16 -6.90 -3.94
C CYS A 78 -4.39 -5.51 -3.34
N ALA A 79 -4.55 -5.42 -2.01
CA ALA A 79 -4.68 -4.13 -1.33
C ALA A 79 -3.41 -3.26 -1.48
N SER A 80 -2.22 -3.83 -1.27
CA SER A 80 -0.96 -3.11 -1.44
C SER A 80 -0.77 -2.60 -2.87
N TRP A 81 -1.15 -3.38 -3.88
CA TRP A 81 -1.09 -2.93 -5.27
C TRP A 81 -2.09 -1.83 -5.58
N ARG A 82 -3.30 -1.90 -5.02
CA ARG A 82 -4.29 -0.81 -5.15
C ARG A 82 -3.80 0.49 -4.51
N GLU A 83 -3.11 0.43 -3.38
CA GLU A 83 -2.47 1.60 -2.77
C GLU A 83 -1.36 2.17 -3.67
N ALA A 84 -0.55 1.31 -4.30
CA ALA A 84 0.49 1.75 -5.22
C ALA A 84 -0.06 2.49 -6.46
N ALA A 85 -1.33 2.26 -6.82
CA ALA A 85 -2.01 2.93 -7.92
C ALA A 85 -2.51 4.35 -7.59
N TRP A 86 -2.22 4.89 -6.40
CA TRP A 86 -2.61 6.25 -5.99
C TRP A 86 -2.33 7.36 -7.03
N PRO A 87 -1.26 7.34 -7.85
CA PRO A 87 -1.01 8.41 -8.82
C PRO A 87 -2.11 8.53 -9.87
N LEU A 88 -2.79 7.42 -10.22
CA LEU A 88 -3.87 7.42 -11.20
C LEU A 88 -5.05 8.30 -10.79
N TYR A 89 -5.27 8.45 -9.48
CA TYR A 89 -6.36 9.27 -8.95
C TYR A 89 -6.10 10.77 -9.07
N ARG A 90 -4.83 11.18 -9.26
CA ARG A 90 -4.39 12.57 -9.38
C ARG A 90 -4.44 13.10 -10.80
N LEU A 91 -4.51 12.22 -11.79
CA LEU A 91 -4.55 12.57 -13.21
C LEU A 91 -5.79 13.42 -13.52
N ASP A 92 -5.55 14.53 -14.23
CA ASP A 92 -6.62 15.27 -14.92
C ASP A 92 -7.01 14.58 -16.24
N ASP A 93 -8.05 15.09 -16.91
CA ASP A 93 -8.55 14.50 -18.16
C ASP A 93 -7.50 14.53 -19.29
N LYS A 94 -6.68 15.59 -19.37
CA LYS A 94 -5.65 15.70 -20.40
C LYS A 94 -4.54 14.67 -20.15
N GLU A 95 -4.13 14.51 -18.89
CA GLU A 95 -3.11 13.54 -18.49
C GLU A 95 -3.62 12.11 -18.67
N TRP A 96 -4.89 11.83 -18.36
CA TRP A 96 -5.55 10.56 -18.70
C TRP A 96 -5.49 10.28 -20.20
N GLN A 97 -5.81 11.26 -21.04
CA GLN A 97 -5.76 11.09 -22.50
C GLN A 97 -4.35 10.81 -23.02
N LEU A 98 -3.32 11.40 -22.39
CA LEU A 98 -1.92 11.09 -22.73
C LEU A 98 -1.56 9.65 -22.35
N LEU A 99 -1.90 9.25 -21.12
CA LEU A 99 -1.67 7.88 -20.64
C LEU A 99 -2.39 6.84 -21.50
N LEU A 100 -3.67 7.06 -21.81
CA LEU A 100 -4.50 6.13 -22.58
C LEU A 100 -4.07 5.98 -24.05
N ARG A 101 -3.24 6.88 -24.58
CA ARG A 101 -2.66 6.72 -25.93
C ARG A 101 -1.55 5.68 -25.98
N GLU A 102 -0.96 5.36 -24.83
CA GLU A 102 0.19 4.48 -24.74
C GLU A 102 -0.13 3.13 -24.09
N VAL A 103 -1.27 3.04 -23.41
CA VAL A 103 -1.72 1.83 -22.73
C VAL A 103 -2.71 1.07 -23.62
N THR A 104 -2.50 -0.24 -23.75
CA THR A 104 -3.40 -1.11 -24.52
C THR A 104 -4.70 -1.40 -23.75
N SER A 105 -5.78 -1.74 -24.47
CA SER A 105 -7.07 -2.06 -23.84
C SER A 105 -7.00 -3.30 -22.93
N ASP A 106 -6.16 -4.28 -23.26
CA ASP A 106 -5.98 -5.49 -22.46
C ASP A 106 -5.32 -5.19 -21.11
N VAL A 107 -4.25 -4.39 -21.11
CA VAL A 107 -3.58 -3.91 -19.90
C VAL A 107 -4.57 -3.14 -19.02
N LEU A 108 -5.30 -2.21 -19.62
CA LEU A 108 -6.26 -1.38 -18.92
C LEU A 108 -7.40 -2.20 -18.31
N MET A 109 -7.88 -3.23 -19.02
CA MET A 109 -8.92 -4.14 -18.53
C MET A 109 -8.48 -4.87 -17.26
N HIS A 110 -7.26 -5.41 -17.24
CA HIS A 110 -6.70 -6.10 -16.07
C HIS A 110 -6.54 -5.15 -14.87
N VAL A 111 -6.09 -3.91 -15.11
CA VAL A 111 -5.96 -2.91 -14.05
C VAL A 111 -7.32 -2.50 -13.49
N LEU A 112 -8.31 -2.23 -14.35
CA LEU A 112 -9.66 -1.88 -13.89
C LEU A 112 -10.30 -3.00 -13.06
N TRP A 113 -10.07 -4.26 -13.43
CA TRP A 113 -10.50 -5.40 -12.64
C TRP A 113 -9.81 -5.46 -11.27
N LEU A 114 -8.48 -5.30 -11.22
CA LEU A 114 -7.70 -5.30 -9.98
C LEU A 114 -8.12 -4.18 -9.02
N MET A 115 -8.36 -2.98 -9.55
CA MET A 115 -8.67 -1.81 -8.73
C MET A 115 -10.02 -1.90 -8.03
N LYS A 116 -11.00 -2.59 -8.63
CA LYS A 116 -12.37 -2.72 -8.10
C LYS A 116 -12.98 -1.36 -7.69
N ASP A 117 -12.61 -0.32 -8.42
CA ASP A 117 -12.98 1.06 -8.12
C ASP A 117 -13.81 1.64 -9.27
N VAL A 118 -15.08 1.90 -8.98
CA VAL A 118 -16.06 2.41 -9.93
C VAL A 118 -15.75 3.85 -10.33
N GLU A 119 -15.19 4.66 -9.44
CA GLU A 119 -14.86 6.06 -9.73
C GLU A 119 -13.65 6.15 -10.65
N LEU A 120 -12.63 5.33 -10.40
CA LEU A 120 -11.48 5.21 -11.30
C LEU A 120 -11.93 4.70 -12.69
N ALA A 121 -12.76 3.65 -12.73
CA ALA A 121 -13.31 3.14 -13.98
C ALA A 121 -14.10 4.23 -14.73
N ARG A 122 -14.90 5.04 -14.03
CA ARG A 122 -15.65 6.14 -14.64
C ARG A 122 -14.73 7.19 -15.25
N LYS A 123 -13.67 7.61 -14.55
CA LYS A 123 -12.66 8.56 -15.05
C LYS A 123 -11.94 8.05 -16.30
N VAL A 124 -11.61 6.76 -16.32
CA VAL A 124 -11.00 6.12 -17.49
C VAL A 124 -11.98 6.14 -18.66
N LEU A 125 -13.20 5.66 -18.46
CA LEU A 125 -14.20 5.55 -19.53
C LEU A 125 -14.66 6.91 -20.06
N SER A 126 -14.69 7.97 -19.24
CA SER A 126 -15.03 9.33 -19.71
C SER A 126 -13.99 9.92 -20.65
N ASN A 127 -12.76 9.39 -20.63
CA ASN A 127 -11.69 9.80 -21.53
C ASN A 127 -11.59 8.94 -22.81
N PHE A 128 -12.48 7.95 -22.98
CA PHE A 128 -12.64 7.20 -24.21
C PHE A 128 -13.77 7.77 -25.08
N SER A 129 -13.70 7.47 -26.38
CA SER A 129 -14.89 7.58 -27.23
C SER A 129 -15.97 6.60 -26.75
N GLY A 130 -17.26 6.94 -26.92
CA GLY A 130 -18.36 6.08 -26.49
C GLY A 130 -18.28 4.64 -27.03
N ARG A 131 -17.80 4.46 -28.27
CA ARG A 131 -17.57 3.13 -28.86
C ARG A 131 -16.43 2.38 -28.17
N ALA A 132 -15.30 3.04 -27.92
CA ALA A 132 -14.15 2.40 -27.29
C ALA A 132 -14.43 2.06 -25.82
N ALA A 133 -15.15 2.92 -25.09
CA ALA A 133 -15.63 2.65 -23.74
C ALA A 133 -16.56 1.43 -23.70
N ALA A 134 -17.48 1.30 -24.67
CA ALA A 134 -18.36 0.14 -24.78
C ALA A 134 -17.57 -1.16 -25.02
N CYS A 135 -16.64 -1.16 -25.98
CA CYS A 135 -15.78 -2.32 -26.25
C CYS A 135 -14.97 -2.75 -25.03
N LEU A 136 -14.32 -1.80 -24.33
CA LEU A 136 -13.56 -2.09 -23.11
C LEU A 136 -14.45 -2.69 -22.01
N THR A 137 -15.67 -2.18 -21.86
CA THR A 137 -16.63 -2.66 -20.87
C THR A 137 -17.09 -4.08 -21.20
N GLU A 138 -17.40 -4.36 -22.48
CA GLU A 138 -17.75 -5.70 -22.96
C GLU A 138 -16.63 -6.70 -22.71
N ASP A 139 -15.38 -6.33 -23.01
CA ASP A 139 -14.21 -7.16 -22.76
C ASP A 139 -14.02 -7.43 -21.26
N LEU A 140 -14.19 -6.42 -20.41
CA LEU A 140 -14.07 -6.55 -18.96
C LEU A 140 -15.14 -7.50 -18.38
N ILE A 141 -16.38 -7.38 -18.84
CA ILE A 141 -17.47 -8.29 -18.47
C ILE A 141 -17.15 -9.71 -18.94
N LYS A 142 -16.73 -9.89 -20.20
CA LYS A 142 -16.44 -11.19 -20.79
C LYS A 142 -15.34 -11.94 -20.03
N HIS A 143 -14.29 -11.25 -19.57
CA HIS A 143 -13.15 -11.88 -18.91
C HIS A 143 -13.33 -12.01 -17.39
N PHE A 144 -14.00 -11.06 -16.75
CA PHE A 144 -13.96 -10.90 -15.29
C PHE A 144 -15.33 -10.84 -14.60
N ALA A 145 -16.46 -10.95 -15.31
CA ALA A 145 -17.77 -10.94 -14.66
C ALA A 145 -17.87 -11.99 -13.54
N GLY A 146 -18.24 -11.52 -12.34
CA GLY A 146 -18.37 -12.35 -11.15
C GLY A 146 -17.06 -12.80 -10.50
N LYS A 147 -15.89 -12.36 -11.00
CA LYS A 147 -14.58 -12.71 -10.44
C LYS A 147 -14.06 -11.60 -9.52
N ASN A 148 -13.69 -11.95 -8.29
CA ASN A 148 -13.07 -11.04 -7.34
C ASN A 148 -11.54 -11.13 -7.42
N PRO A 149 -10.78 -10.03 -7.65
CA PRO A 149 -9.31 -10.08 -7.68
C PRO A 149 -8.69 -10.56 -6.35
N ASP A 150 -9.35 -10.32 -5.21
CA ASP A 150 -8.86 -10.76 -3.90
C ASP A 150 -8.94 -12.29 -3.68
N GLU A 151 -9.72 -12.99 -4.52
CA GLU A 151 -9.98 -14.44 -4.46
C GLU A 151 -9.47 -15.17 -5.72
N ALA A 152 -8.86 -14.44 -6.66
CA ALA A 152 -8.44 -14.99 -7.92
C ALA A 152 -7.19 -15.88 -7.77
N PRO A 153 -6.97 -16.83 -8.69
CA PRO A 153 -5.72 -17.58 -8.74
C PRO A 153 -4.51 -16.64 -8.84
N ALA A 154 -3.42 -16.98 -8.14
CA ALA A 154 -2.22 -16.13 -8.08
C ALA A 154 -1.67 -15.75 -9.47
N SER A 155 -1.75 -16.64 -10.46
CA SER A 155 -1.31 -16.35 -11.83
C SER A 155 -2.13 -15.24 -12.50
N GLN A 156 -3.43 -15.16 -12.22
CA GLN A 156 -4.31 -14.13 -12.77
C GLN A 156 -4.10 -12.78 -12.06
N ALA A 157 -3.93 -12.81 -10.73
CA ALA A 157 -3.58 -11.62 -9.96
C ALA A 157 -2.20 -11.06 -10.38
N GLN A 158 -1.20 -11.92 -10.55
CA GLN A 158 0.12 -11.55 -11.03
C GLN A 158 0.11 -10.91 -12.43
N ALA A 159 -0.73 -11.41 -13.34
CA ALA A 159 -0.92 -10.76 -14.64
C ALA A 159 -1.44 -9.33 -14.49
N ALA A 160 -2.40 -9.11 -13.59
CA ALA A 160 -2.92 -7.78 -13.30
C ALA A 160 -1.88 -6.87 -12.61
N TYR A 161 -1.03 -7.42 -11.73
CA TYR A 161 0.08 -6.68 -11.14
C TYR A 161 1.08 -6.21 -12.19
N GLY A 162 1.42 -7.09 -13.14
CA GLY A 162 2.28 -6.74 -14.28
C GLY A 162 1.68 -5.62 -15.13
N CYS A 163 0.37 -5.69 -15.41
CA CYS A 163 -0.35 -4.65 -16.13
C CYS A 163 -0.35 -3.30 -15.38
N LEU A 164 -0.55 -3.32 -14.05
CA LEU A 164 -0.49 -2.10 -13.25
C LEU A 164 0.93 -1.50 -13.24
N GLN A 165 1.95 -2.34 -13.11
CA GLN A 165 3.34 -1.89 -13.17
C GLN A 165 3.66 -1.28 -14.54
N GLU A 166 3.14 -1.83 -15.63
CA GLU A 166 3.28 -1.24 -16.97
C GLU A 166 2.68 0.16 -17.04
N ILE A 167 1.44 0.35 -16.56
CA ILE A 167 0.80 1.68 -16.50
C ILE A 167 1.64 2.65 -15.65
N LEU A 168 2.13 2.22 -14.50
CA LEU A 168 2.94 3.07 -13.61
C LEU A 168 4.29 3.43 -14.24
N ASN A 169 4.91 2.54 -15.00
CA ASN A 169 6.13 2.82 -15.75
C ASN A 169 5.90 3.84 -16.86
N VAL A 170 4.78 3.72 -17.59
CA VAL A 170 4.37 4.70 -18.59
C VAL A 170 4.16 6.07 -17.93
N LEU A 171 3.43 6.09 -16.80
CA LEU A 171 3.19 7.31 -16.05
C LEU A 171 4.49 7.98 -15.59
N ALA A 172 5.40 7.21 -14.99
CA ALA A 172 6.70 7.70 -14.54
C ALA A 172 7.53 8.29 -15.70
N ARG A 173 7.47 7.65 -16.89
CA ARG A 173 8.11 8.17 -18.10
C ARG A 173 7.49 9.50 -18.55
N LEU A 174 6.17 9.58 -18.63
CA LEU A 174 5.47 10.82 -19.00
C LEU A 174 5.73 11.96 -18.01
N GLN A 175 5.89 11.65 -16.72
CA GLN A 175 6.31 12.61 -15.68
C GLN A 175 7.76 13.06 -15.85
N ALA A 176 8.68 12.15 -16.20
CA ALA A 176 10.07 12.50 -16.49
C ALA A 176 10.20 13.38 -17.74
N GLU A 177 9.31 13.20 -18.71
CA GLU A 177 9.20 14.02 -19.92
C GLU A 177 8.44 15.34 -19.70
N ASN A 178 7.97 15.62 -18.48
CA ASN A 178 7.14 16.78 -18.13
C ASN A 178 5.82 16.89 -18.92
N GLN A 179 5.30 15.76 -19.40
CA GLN A 179 3.99 15.70 -20.05
C GLN A 179 2.84 15.61 -19.05
N ILE A 180 3.12 15.04 -17.87
CA ILE A 180 2.20 14.87 -16.74
C ILE A 180 2.84 15.48 -15.49
N ALA A 181 2.02 16.04 -14.60
CA ALA A 181 2.48 16.63 -13.35
C ALA A 181 3.19 15.62 -12.43
N GLN A 182 4.24 16.09 -11.75
CA GLN A 182 4.87 15.34 -10.67
C GLN A 182 4.14 15.65 -9.36
N TRP A 183 3.73 14.61 -8.65
CA TRP A 183 3.09 14.74 -7.33
C TRP A 183 4.06 14.20 -6.28
N SER A 184 4.51 15.10 -5.40
CA SER A 184 5.38 14.82 -4.24
C SER A 184 4.59 14.42 -3.02
#